data_AF-A0A6J4TU27-F1
#
_entry.id   AF-A0A6J4TU27-F1
#
_cell.length_a   1.000
_cell.length_b   1.000
_cell.length_c   1.000
_cell.angle_alpha   90.00
_cell.angle_beta   90.00
_cell.angle_gamma   90.00
#
_symmetry.space_group_name_H-M   'P 1'
#
loop_
_entity.id
_entity.type
_entity.pdbx_description
1 polymer ?
#
loop_
_entity_poly.entity_id
_entity_poly.type
_entity_poly.pdbx_seq_one_letter_code
_entity_poly.pdbx_strand_id
1 'polypeptide(L)' 'MESNLRYYSRRAYEEQMAATRAITPQAQEWHRQLAEGFRQKVQEHQPQVQSA' A
#
# COMPACT_ATOMS: atom_id res chain seq x y z
N MET A 1 0.59 17.67 -9.60
CA MET A 1 -0.32 16.72 -8.94
C MET A 1 0.26 15.34 -9.09
N GLU A 2 0.62 14.69 -7.99
CA GLU A 2 0.95 13.26 -8.00
C GLU A 2 -0.32 12.49 -8.37
N SER A 3 -0.25 11.54 -9.31
CA SER A 3 -1.40 10.70 -9.63
C SER A 3 -1.74 9.83 -8.41
N ASN A 4 -3.03 9.70 -8.08
CA ASN A 4 -3.50 8.90 -6.94
C ASN A 4 -2.86 7.50 -6.90
N LEU A 5 -2.63 6.88 -8.06
CA LEU A 5 -1.94 5.60 -8.20
C LEU A 5 -0.51 5.60 -7.62
N ARG A 6 0.30 6.64 -7.92
CA ARG A 6 1.67 6.75 -7.42
C ARG A 6 1.69 7.00 -5.91
N TYR A 7 0.78 7.85 -5.44
CA TYR A 7 0.62 8.11 -4.02
C TYR A 7 0.28 6.84 -3.24
N TYR A 8 -0.74 6.07 -3.67
CA TYR A 8 -1.13 4.83 -3.00
C TYR A 8 -0.03 3.75 -3.10
N SER A 9 0.67 3.67 -4.23
CA SER A 9 1.79 2.72 -4.40
C SER A 9 2.94 3.02 -3.44
N ARG A 10 3.29 4.30 -3.32
CA ARG A 10 4.32 4.75 -2.38
C ARG A 10 3.91 4.50 -0.94
N ARG A 11 2.68 4.86 -0.55
CA ARG A 11 2.19 4.62 0.82
C ARG A 11 2.12 3.12 1.16
N ALA A 12 1.70 2.27 0.23
CA ALA A 12 1.73 0.82 0.44
C ALA A 12 3.14 0.31 0.78
N TYR A 13 4.16 0.79 0.05
CA TYR A 13 5.55 0.42 0.31
C TYR A 13 6.06 0.97 1.64
N GLU A 14 5.79 2.23 1.96
CA GLU A 14 6.19 2.86 3.22
C GLU A 14 5.60 2.13 4.42
N GLU A 15 4.31 1.79 4.39
CA GLU A 15 3.64 1.03 5.46
C GLU A 15 4.18 -0.40 5.57
N GLN A 16 4.50 -1.06 4.45
CA GLN A 16 5.15 -2.36 4.49
C GLN A 16 6.54 -2.31 5.14
N MET A 17 7.32 -1.25 4.85
CA MET A 17 8.60 -1.02 5.50
C MET A 17 8.44 -0.70 6.99
N ALA A 18 7.42 0.08 7.36
CA ALA A 18 7.09 0.36 8.76
C ALA A 18 6.69 -0.91 9.51
N ALA A 19 5.90 -1.80 8.90
CA ALA A 19 5.57 -3.11 9.46
C ALA A 19 6.83 -3.95 9.71
N THR A 20 7.79 -3.91 8.80
CA THR A 20 9.05 -4.66 8.95
C THR A 20 9.93 -4.09 10.07
N ARG A 21 9.88 -2.77 10.28
CA ARG A 21 10.69 -2.06 11.29
C ARG A 21 10.02 -1.98 12.67
N ALA A 22 8.73 -2.27 12.75
CA ALA A 22 7.97 -2.17 13.98
C ALA A 22 8.44 -3.23 15.00
N ILE A 23 8.67 -2.77 16.23
CA ILE A 23 9.19 -3.60 17.33
C ILE A 23 8.09 -4.46 17.94
N THR A 24 6.87 -3.92 18.04
CA THR A 24 5.74 -4.63 18.67
C THR A 24 4.91 -5.38 17.63
N PRO A 25 4.42 -6.59 17.95
CA PRO A 25 3.56 -7.36 17.03
C PRO A 25 2.31 -6.59 16.62
N GLN A 26 1.72 -5.83 17.56
CA GLN A 26 0.55 -5.00 17.28
C GLN A 26 0.82 -3.91 16.24
N ALA A 27 1.97 -3.22 16.32
CA ALA A 27 2.35 -2.21 15.35
C ALA A 27 2.68 -2.84 13.99
N GLN A 28 3.35 -4.00 13.97
CA GLN A 28 3.61 -4.75 12.73
C GLN A 28 2.31 -5.06 12.00
N GLU A 29 1.32 -5.59 12.74
CA GLU A 29 0.03 -5.97 12.19
C GLU A 29 -0.76 -4.75 11.69
N TRP A 30 -0.78 -3.66 12.47
CA TRP A 30 -1.44 -2.41 12.06
C TRP A 30 -0.87 -1.85 10.76
N HIS A 31 0.46 -1.77 10.65
CA HIS A 31 1.12 -1.31 9.41
C HIS A 31 0.90 -2.28 8.25
N ARG A 32 0.82 -3.59 8.51
CA ARG A 32 0.47 -4.60 7.50
C ARG A 32 -0.92 -4.35 6.91
N GLN A 33 -1.91 -4.13 7.76
CA GLN A 33 -3.29 -3.85 7.34
C GLN A 33 -3.37 -2.56 6.54
N LEU A 34 -2.63 -1.52 6.93
CA LEU A 34 -2.54 -0.27 6.16
C LEU A 34 -1.91 -0.49 4.78
N ALA A 35 -0.80 -1.23 4.71
CA ALA A 35 -0.14 -1.54 3.45
C ALA A 35 -1.08 -2.29 2.49
N GLU A 36 -1.87 -3.23 3.00
CA GLU A 36 -2.87 -3.97 2.23
C GLU A 36 -4.01 -3.07 1.73
N GLY A 37 -4.55 -2.20 2.58
CA GLY A 37 -5.58 -1.24 2.18
C GLY A 37 -5.10 -0.29 1.07
N PHE A 38 -3.83 0.15 1.12
CA PHE A 38 -3.25 0.94 0.03
C PHE A 38 -3.03 0.12 -1.24
N ARG A 39 -2.63 -1.15 -1.15
CA ARG A 39 -2.51 -2.04 -2.32
C ARG A 39 -3.84 -2.26 -3.03
N GLN A 40 -4.93 -2.40 -2.29
CA GLN A 40 -6.27 -2.48 -2.88
C GLN A 40 -6.60 -1.20 -3.64
N LYS A 41 -6.32 -0.03 -3.06
CA LYS A 41 -6.50 1.26 -3.75
C LYS A 41 -5.64 1.39 -5.00
N VAL A 42 -4.42 0.86 -4.99
CA VAL A 42 -3.58 0.76 -6.18
C VAL A 42 -4.30 -0.05 -7.25
N GLN A 43 -4.84 -1.23 -6.93
CA GLN A 43 -5.56 -2.07 -7.89
C GLN A 43 -6.82 -1.37 -8.44
N GLU A 44 -7.56 -0.66 -7.61
CA GLU A 44 -8.74 0.13 -8.03
C GLU A 44 -8.38 1.27 -8.99
N HIS A 45 -7.22 1.91 -8.77
CA HIS A 45 -6.77 3.06 -9.54
C HIS A 45 -5.80 2.69 -10.67
N GLN A 46 -5.35 1.44 -10.71
CA GLN A 46 -4.51 0.94 -11.77
C GLN A 46 -5.41 0.84 -12.98
N PRO A 47 -5.08 1.51 -14.10
CA PRO A 47 -5.87 1.35 -15.31
C PRO A 47 -5.89 -0.14 -15.61
N GLN A 48 -7.11 -0.72 -15.70
CA GLN A 48 -7.28 -2.09 -16.14
C GLN A 48 -6.65 -2.16 -17.52
N VAL A 49 -5.42 -2.64 -17.59
CA VAL A 49 -4.81 -3.06 -18.84
C VAL A 49 -5.61 -4.30 -19.20
N GLN A 50 -6.73 -4.09 -19.89
CA GLN A 50 -7.47 -5.16 -20.53
C GLN A 50 -6.49 -5.77 -21.52
N SER A 51 -5.91 -6.89 -21.12
CA SER A 51 -5.24 -7.82 -22.04
C SER A 51 -6.29 -8.21 -23.08
N ALA A 52 -6.12 -7.72 -24.30
CA ALA A 52 -6.89 -8.12 -25.47
C ALA A 52 -6.54 -9.55 -25.90
#